data_AF-A0A7X1NSR7-F1
#
_entry.id   AF-A0A7X1NSR7-F1
#
_cell.length_a   1.000
_cell.length_b   1.000
_cell.length_c   1.000
_cell.angle_alpha   90.00
_cell.angle_beta   90.00
_cell.angle_gamma   90.00
#
_symmetry.space_group_name_H-M   'P 1'
#
loop_
_entity.id
_entity.type
_entity.pdbx_description
1 polymer ?
#
loop_
_entity_poly.entity_id
_entity_poly.type
_entity_poly.pdbx_seq_one_letter_code
_entity_poly.pdbx_strand_id
1 'polypeptide(L)' 'MSVGLVIVSHSRKIAEGVVELAAQMAPDVVLVAAGEADDGDGPSRIGT' A
#
# COMPACT_ATOMS: atom_id res chain seq x y z
N MET A 1 -17.30 15.81 7.41
CA MET A 1 -17.07 14.61 6.58
C MET A 1 -15.58 14.52 6.35
N SER A 2 -14.90 13.49 6.84
CA SER A 2 -13.46 13.29 6.65
C SER A 2 -13.19 12.19 5.63
N VAL A 3 -12.12 12.33 4.86
CA VAL A 3 -11.67 11.35 3.86
C VAL A 3 -10.30 10.83 4.29
N GLY A 4 -10.11 9.52 4.27
CA GLY A 4 -8.82 8.87 4.47
C GLY A 4 -8.33 8.22 3.17
N LEU A 5 -7.02 8.11 3.02
CA LEU A 5 -6.39 7.47 1.87
C LEU A 5 -5.69 6.16 2.28
N VAL A 6 -5.92 5.12 1.47
CA VAL A 6 -5.23 3.83 1.59
C VAL A 6 -4.34 3.66 0.36
N ILE A 7 -3.05 3.48 0.59
CA ILE A 7 -2.04 3.29 -0.45
C ILE A 7 -1.79 1.79 -0.61
N VAL A 8 -2.24 1.22 -1.74
CA VAL A 8 -2.13 -0.21 -2.02
C VAL A 8 -1.00 -0.48 -3.00
N SER A 9 -0.12 -1.41 -2.67
CA SER A 9 0.96 -1.84 -3.56
C SER A 9 1.33 -3.31 -3.34
N HIS A 10 1.77 -3.98 -4.41
CA HIS A 10 2.42 -5.30 -4.33
C HIS A 10 3.81 -5.23 -3.68
N SER A 11 4.31 -4.02 -3.39
CA SER A 11 5.54 -3.82 -2.64
C SER A 11 5.24 -3.02 -1.39
N ARG A 12 5.40 -3.68 -0.24
CA ARG A 12 5.30 -3.04 1.08
C ARG A 12 6.18 -1.80 1.21
N LYS A 13 7.43 -1.88 0.74
CA LYS A 13 8.39 -0.76 0.79
C LYS A 13 7.90 0.48 0.03
N ILE A 14 7.23 0.27 -1.11
CA ILE A 14 6.70 1.39 -1.90
C ILE A 14 5.49 2.00 -1.20
N ALA A 15 4.56 1.18 -0.70
CA ALA A 15 3.38 1.69 0.01
C ALA A 15 3.77 2.53 1.24
N GLU A 16 4.73 2.05 2.03
CA GLU A 16 5.26 2.76 3.19
C GLU A 16 5.97 4.06 2.79
N GLY A 17 6.87 4.01 1.80
CA GLY A 17 7.60 5.21 1.35
C GLY A 17 6.70 6.31 0.79
N VAL A 18 5.60 5.95 0.12
CA VAL A 18 4.61 6.92 -0.35
C VAL A 18 3.85 7.56 0.81
N VAL A 19 3.47 6.78 1.84
CA VAL A 19 2.81 7.31 3.04
C VAL A 19 3.75 8.27 3.79
N GLU A 20 5.01 7.90 3.97
CA GLU A 20 6.01 8.75 4.65
C GLU A 20 6.23 10.07 3.92
N LEU A 21 6.27 10.05 2.58
CA LEU A 21 6.39 11.26 1.78
C LEU A 21 5.12 12.11 1.85
N ALA A 22 3.95 11.49 1.68
CA ALA A 22 2.67 12.19 1.69
C ALA A 22 2.37 12.83 3.05
N ALA A 23 2.75 12.17 4.15
CA ALA A 23 2.57 12.68 5.51
C ALA A 23 3.34 13.98 5.77
N GLN A 24 4.46 14.21 5.06
CA GLN A 24 5.20 15.46 5.16
C GLN A 24 4.48 16.63 4.47
N MET A 25 3.63 16.36 3.49
CA MET A 25 2.91 17.38 2.72
C MET A 25 1.48 17.61 3.24
N ALA A 26 0.87 16.58 3.83
CA ALA A 26 -0.53 16.58 4.28
C ALA A 26 -0.66 15.92 5.67
N PRO A 27 -0.21 16.60 6.74
CA PRO A 27 -0.15 16.02 8.09
C PRO A 27 -1.54 15.78 8.72
N ASP A 28 -2.56 16.44 8.21
CA ASP A 28 -3.97 16.36 8.63
C ASP A 28 -4.76 15.25 7.92
N VAL A 29 -4.16 14.59 6.93
CA VAL A 29 -4.79 13.52 6.17
C VAL A 29 -4.47 12.16 6.79
N VAL A 30 -5.49 11.34 7.01
CA VAL A 30 -5.32 9.96 7.48
C VAL A 30 -4.80 9.10 6.32
N LEU A 31 -3.57 8.59 6.47
CA LEU A 31 -2.86 7.80 5.47
C LEU A 31 -2.58 6.40 6.02
N VAL A 32 -2.85 5.36 5.22
CA VAL A 32 -2.59 3.96 5.58
C VAL A 32 -1.88 3.25 4.43
N ALA A 33 -0.77 2.57 4.72
CA ALA A 33 -0.08 1.71 3.75
C ALA A 33 -0.65 0.29 3.82
N ALA A 34 -1.07 -0.23 2.67
CA ALA A 34 -1.52 -1.61 2.49
C ALA A 34 -0.60 -2.28 1.46
N GLY A 35 0.50 -2.84 1.95
CA GLY A 35 1.44 -3.61 1.14
C GLY A 35 1.27 -5.10 1.35
N GLU A 36 1.09 -5.85 0.26
CA GLU A 36 1.33 -7.29 0.29
C GLU A 36 2.85 -7.52 0.22
N ALA A 37 3.38 -8.28 1.15
CA ALA A 37 4.70 -8.88 1.01
C ALA A 37 4.47 -10.37 0.83
N ASP A 38 3.76 -10.73 -0.24
CA ASP A 38 3.65 -12.10 -0.68
C ASP A 38 4.40 -12.17 -2.01
N ASP A 39 5.68 -12.56 -1.92
CA ASP A 39 6.29 -13.34 -2.98
C ASP A 39 5.35 -14.53 -3.20
N GLY A 40 4.42 -14.40 -4.14
CA GLY A 40 3.45 -15.43 -4.46
C GLY A 40 4.15 -16.66 -5.02
N ASP A 41 4.66 -17.53 -4.13
CA ASP A 41 5.01 -18.93 -4.42
C ASP A 41 3.78 -19.83 -4.23
N GLY A 42 2.57 -19.29 -4.43
CA GLY A 42 1.39 -20.10 -4.69
C GLY A 42 1.39 -20.51 -6.15
N PRO A 43 1.26 -21.79 -6.52
CA PRO A 43 1.26 -22.18 -7.92
C PRO A 43 0.16 -21.40 -8.62
N SER A 44 0.54 -20.60 -9.61
CA SER A 44 -0.40 -19.95 -10.52
C SER A 44 -1.17 -21.04 -11.25
N ARG A 45 -2.27 -21.52 -10.65
CA ARG A 45 -3.21 -22.43 -11.31
C ARG A 45 -4.13 -21.61 -12.19
N ILE A 46 -3.57 -20.98 -13.21
CA ILE A 46 -4.33 -20.59 -14.39
C ILE A 46 -4.30 -21.80 -15.32
N GLY A 47 -5.38 -22.57 -15.27
CA GLY A 47 -5.87 -23.42 -16.35
C GLY A 47 -4.89 -24.37 -17.02
N THR A 48 -4.85 -25.61 -16.55
CA THR A 48 -4.83 -26.81 -17.41
C THR A 48 -5.63 -27.91 -16.72
#